data_AF-A0A1V3XNW3-F1
#
_entry.id   AF-A0A1V3XNW3-F1
#
_cell.length_a   1.000
_cell.length_b   1.000
_cell.length_c   1.000
_cell.angle_alpha   90.00
_cell.angle_beta   90.00
_cell.angle_gamma   90.00
#
_symmetry.space_group_name_H-M   'P 1'
#
loop_
_entity.id
_entity.type
_entity.pdbx_description
1 polymer ?
#
loop_
_entity_poly.entity_id
_entity_poly.type
_entity_poly.pdbx_seq_one_letter_code
_entity_poly.pdbx_strand_id
1 'polypeptide(L)'
;MIQWTTGNIGRRSLHAIIDRPDMELVGVYAHGPEKVGVDAADLAGWPEPTGVQATNDIDALLALGADACCYNPLWPNIDELVRLLESGVNVCTSAAWITGGKQTPQDRERIIAACERGGSTIFGSGAHPGMTNMVGMVLSAACERVD
;
A
#
# COMPACT_ATOMS: atom_id res chain seq x y z
N MET A 1 0.15 6.02 -9.49
CA MET A 1 0.05 5.05 -8.37
C MET A 1 -1.36 4.52 -8.21
N ILE A 2 -1.52 3.31 -7.66
CA ILE A 2 -2.83 2.71 -7.32
C ILE A 2 -3.08 2.69 -5.81
N GLN A 3 -4.33 2.82 -5.40
CA GLN A 3 -4.76 2.66 -3.99
C GLN A 3 -5.39 1.29 -3.79
N TRP A 4 -4.90 0.53 -2.80
CA TRP A 4 -5.50 -0.75 -2.42
C TRP A 4 -6.46 -0.59 -1.25
N THR A 5 -7.73 -0.96 -1.47
CA THR A 5 -8.84 -0.86 -0.51
C THR A 5 -9.21 0.57 -0.11
N THR A 6 -10.47 0.73 0.31
CA THR A 6 -11.06 2.02 0.71
C THR A 6 -11.78 1.91 2.06
N GLY A 7 -11.14 1.21 3.01
CA GLY A 7 -11.57 1.16 4.41
C GLY A 7 -11.19 2.43 5.19
N ASN A 8 -11.22 2.40 6.53
CA ASN A 8 -10.93 3.58 7.36
C ASN A 8 -9.55 4.21 7.03
N ILE A 9 -8.50 3.40 6.91
CA ILE A 9 -7.16 3.86 6.53
C ILE A 9 -7.09 4.16 5.04
N GLY A 10 -7.60 3.25 4.20
CA GLY A 10 -7.59 3.39 2.73
C GLY A 10 -8.27 4.67 2.24
N ARG A 11 -9.38 5.10 2.84
CA ARG A 11 -10.06 6.36 2.52
C ARG A 11 -9.16 7.58 2.79
N ARG A 12 -8.43 7.58 3.91
CA ARG A 12 -7.54 8.68 4.29
C ARG A 12 -6.29 8.72 3.40
N SER A 13 -5.71 7.56 3.09
CA SER A 13 -4.58 7.51 2.15
C SER A 13 -5.02 7.89 0.73
N LEU A 14 -6.21 7.46 0.28
CA LEU A 14 -6.77 7.87 -1.00
C LEU A 14 -6.94 9.38 -1.10
N HIS A 15 -7.55 9.99 -0.07
CA HIS A 15 -7.68 11.45 0.01
C HIS A 15 -6.31 12.14 -0.06
N ALA A 16 -5.32 11.65 0.69
CA ALA A 16 -3.97 12.22 0.68
C ALA A 16 -3.26 12.07 -0.67
N ILE A 17 -3.52 10.99 -1.41
CA ILE A 17 -2.98 10.79 -2.77
C ILE A 17 -3.62 11.81 -3.73
N ILE A 18 -4.95 11.99 -3.68
CA ILE A 18 -5.67 12.92 -4.56
C ILE A 18 -5.23 14.37 -4.31
N ASP A 19 -5.01 14.75 -3.06
CA ASP A 19 -4.61 16.12 -2.66
C ASP A 19 -3.16 16.47 -3.06
N ARG A 20 -2.32 15.47 -3.35
CA ARG A 20 -0.89 15.70 -3.62
C ARG A 20 -0.61 15.97 -5.10
N PRO A 21 -0.08 17.15 -5.47
CA PRO A 21 0.17 17.50 -6.87
C PRO A 21 1.35 16.74 -7.49
N ASP A 22 2.19 16.11 -6.67
CA ASP A 22 3.33 15.30 -7.12
C ASP A 22 3.00 13.81 -7.18
N MET A 23 1.73 13.45 -7.06
CA MET A 23 1.22 12.08 -7.20
C MET A 23 0.07 12.04 -8.20
N GLU A 24 -0.01 10.96 -8.95
CA GLU A 24 -1.11 10.70 -9.87
C GLU A 24 -1.83 9.42 -9.45
N LEU A 25 -3.13 9.49 -9.16
CA LEU A 25 -3.96 8.32 -8.93
C LEU A 25 -4.40 7.75 -10.28
N VAL A 26 -4.00 6.51 -10.59
CA VAL A 26 -4.39 5.85 -11.85
C VAL A 26 -5.41 4.74 -11.66
N GLY A 27 -5.58 4.23 -10.44
CA GLY A 27 -6.53 3.15 -10.16
C GLY A 27 -6.81 2.93 -8.68
N VAL A 28 -7.99 2.37 -8.39
CA VAL A 28 -8.45 2.06 -7.03
C VAL A 28 -8.97 0.65 -6.97
N TYR A 29 -8.42 -0.17 -6.06
CA TYR A 29 -8.95 -1.49 -5.78
C TYR A 29 -10.07 -1.43 -4.72
N ALA A 30 -11.22 -2.00 -5.07
CA ALA A 30 -12.38 -2.17 -4.20
C ALA A 30 -12.61 -3.64 -3.89
N HIS A 31 -12.66 -3.99 -2.61
CA HIS A 31 -12.98 -5.35 -2.17
C HIS A 31 -14.50 -5.61 -2.14
N GLY A 32 -15.28 -4.59 -1.77
CA GLY A 32 -16.74 -4.68 -1.71
C GLY A 32 -17.36 -4.42 -3.10
N PRO A 33 -18.29 -5.28 -3.59
CA PRO A 33 -18.91 -5.11 -4.90
C PRO A 33 -19.70 -3.79 -5.02
N GLU A 34 -20.20 -3.26 -3.89
CA GLU A 34 -20.93 -1.99 -3.83
C GLU A 34 -20.07 -0.76 -4.17
N LYS A 35 -18.74 -0.93 -4.20
CA LYS A 35 -17.79 0.15 -4.49
C LYS A 35 -17.24 0.09 -5.92
N VAL A 36 -17.51 -1.00 -6.65
CA VAL A 36 -17.05 -1.13 -8.03
C VAL A 36 -17.79 -0.12 -8.90
N GLY A 37 -17.05 0.62 -9.74
CA GLY A 37 -17.57 1.69 -10.59
C GLY A 37 -17.76 3.03 -9.87
N VAL A 38 -17.60 3.09 -8.54
CA VAL A 38 -17.69 4.35 -7.79
C VAL A 38 -16.42 5.17 -7.98
N ASP A 39 -16.56 6.47 -8.17
CA ASP A 39 -15.43 7.38 -8.34
C ASP A 39 -14.57 7.46 -7.07
N ALA A 40 -13.25 7.55 -7.25
CA ALA A 40 -12.33 7.66 -6.13
C ALA A 40 -12.61 8.89 -5.25
N ALA A 41 -13.15 9.97 -5.81
CA ALA A 41 -13.54 11.16 -5.07
C ALA A 41 -14.60 10.84 -4.01
N ASP A 42 -15.66 10.11 -4.37
CA ASP A 42 -16.72 9.72 -3.45
C ASP A 42 -16.19 8.79 -2.34
N LEU A 43 -15.34 7.84 -2.72
CA LEU A 43 -14.70 6.90 -1.80
C LEU A 43 -13.74 7.60 -0.82
N ALA A 44 -13.10 8.70 -1.25
CA ALA A 44 -12.21 9.53 -0.46
C ALA A 44 -12.94 10.60 0.39
N GLY A 45 -14.13 11.04 -0.05
CA GLY A 45 -14.75 12.27 0.44
C GLY A 45 -14.10 13.53 -0.12
N TRP A 46 -13.62 13.46 -1.36
CA TRP A 46 -13.02 14.57 -2.08
C TRP A 46 -14.09 15.33 -2.89
N PRO A 47 -14.03 16.67 -2.99
CA PRO A 47 -15.14 17.46 -3.54
C PRO A 47 -15.31 17.36 -5.06
N GLU A 48 -14.26 17.03 -5.81
CA GLU A 48 -14.27 17.05 -7.29
C GLU A 48 -14.07 15.64 -7.86
N PRO A 49 -14.79 15.22 -8.90
CA PRO A 49 -14.59 13.90 -9.50
C PRO A 49 -13.15 13.71 -9.98
N THR A 50 -12.55 12.56 -9.68
CA THR A 50 -11.21 12.25 -10.22
C THR A 50 -11.28 11.60 -11.60
N GLY A 51 -12.42 11.00 -11.95
CA GLY A 51 -12.58 10.17 -13.15
C GLY A 51 -12.00 8.76 -12.98
N VAL A 52 -11.41 8.44 -11.82
CA VAL A 52 -10.84 7.13 -11.53
C VAL A 52 -11.88 6.28 -10.82
N GLN A 53 -12.47 5.34 -11.55
CA GLN A 53 -13.45 4.41 -11.00
C GLN A 53 -12.77 3.23 -10.31
N ALA A 54 -13.29 2.83 -9.15
CA ALA A 54 -12.78 1.68 -8.44
C ALA A 54 -13.18 0.37 -9.12
N THR A 55 -12.29 -0.62 -9.06
CA THR A 55 -12.48 -1.97 -9.63
C THR A 55 -12.06 -3.03 -8.64
N ASN A 56 -12.59 -4.26 -8.76
CA ASN A 56 -12.11 -5.44 -8.05
C ASN A 56 -11.23 -6.34 -8.93
N ASP A 57 -10.92 -5.89 -10.15
CA ASP A 57 -10.05 -6.60 -11.10
C ASP A 57 -8.58 -6.18 -10.89
N ILE A 58 -7.79 -7.12 -10.39
CA ILE A 58 -6.35 -6.92 -10.17
C ILE A 58 -5.62 -6.79 -11.50
N ASP A 59 -5.96 -7.59 -12.51
CA ASP A 59 -5.26 -7.59 -13.79
C ASP A 59 -5.48 -6.28 -14.53
N ALA A 60 -6.70 -5.73 -14.45
CA ALA A 60 -6.99 -4.38 -14.95
C ALA A 60 -6.13 -3.31 -14.27
N LEU A 61 -5.92 -3.41 -12.96
CA LEU A 61 -5.08 -2.46 -12.23
C LEU A 61 -3.59 -2.59 -12.57
N LEU A 62 -3.10 -3.81 -12.76
CA LEU A 62 -1.70 -4.05 -13.15
C LEU A 62 -1.43 -3.56 -14.58
N ALA A 63 -2.41 -3.70 -15.49
CA ALA A 63 -2.31 -3.21 -16.86
C ALA A 63 -2.20 -1.68 -16.98
N LEU A 64 -2.53 -0.92 -15.92
CA LEU A 64 -2.37 0.54 -15.88
C LEU A 64 -0.90 0.98 -15.83
N GLY A 65 0.03 0.07 -15.50
CA GLY A 65 1.46 0.39 -15.46
C GLY A 65 1.85 1.37 -14.34
N ALA A 66 1.20 1.28 -13.17
CA ALA A 66 1.50 2.15 -12.04
C ALA A 66 2.86 1.86 -11.41
N ASP A 67 3.61 2.89 -11.02
CA ASP A 67 4.94 2.69 -10.39
C ASP A 67 4.86 2.16 -8.95
N ALA A 68 3.74 2.44 -8.26
CA ALA A 68 3.57 2.13 -6.86
C ALA A 68 2.10 1.87 -6.47
N CYS A 69 1.93 1.10 -5.39
CA CYS A 69 0.68 0.74 -4.75
C CYS A 69 0.69 1.14 -3.27
N CYS A 70 -0.33 1.89 -2.84
CA CYS A 70 -0.60 2.14 -1.42
C CYS A 70 -1.49 1.01 -0.87
N TYR A 71 -0.88 0.03 -0.20
CA TYR A 71 -1.50 -1.23 0.19
C TYR A 71 -1.85 -1.27 1.68
N ASN A 72 -3.11 -0.95 2.03
CA ASN A 72 -3.51 -0.82 3.45
C ASN A 72 -4.76 -1.64 3.85
N PRO A 73 -4.86 -2.95 3.50
CA PRO A 73 -5.90 -3.80 4.09
C PRO A 73 -5.63 -4.06 5.58
N LEU A 74 -6.63 -4.60 6.28
CA LEU A 74 -6.47 -4.99 7.69
C LEU A 74 -5.42 -6.11 7.86
N TRP A 75 -5.44 -7.08 6.96
CA TRP A 75 -4.49 -8.19 6.90
C TRP A 75 -3.90 -8.27 5.49
N PRO A 76 -2.59 -8.50 5.34
CA PRO A 76 -2.00 -8.66 4.03
C PRO A 76 -2.47 -9.97 3.40
N ASN A 77 -2.79 -9.91 2.11
CA ASN A 77 -2.92 -11.09 1.28
C ASN A 77 -1.60 -11.31 0.53
N ILE A 78 -0.94 -12.43 0.80
CA ILE A 78 0.38 -12.75 0.23
C ILE A 78 0.29 -12.93 -1.28
N ASP A 79 -0.82 -13.47 -1.80
CA ASP A 79 -0.99 -13.67 -3.24
C ASP A 79 -1.17 -12.33 -3.97
N GLU A 80 -1.87 -11.37 -3.37
CA GLU A 80 -1.97 -10.00 -3.90
C GLU A 80 -0.61 -9.30 -3.91
N LEU A 81 0.13 -9.38 -2.79
CA LEU A 81 1.46 -8.79 -2.70
C LEU A 81 2.42 -9.39 -3.73
N VAL A 82 2.43 -10.71 -3.89
CA VAL A 82 3.26 -11.39 -4.90
C VAL A 82 2.90 -10.90 -6.30
N ARG A 83 1.62 -10.84 -6.68
CA ARG A 83 1.20 -10.37 -8.00
C ARG A 83 1.61 -8.92 -8.26
N LEU A 84 1.38 -8.03 -7.29
CA LEU A 84 1.79 -6.63 -7.38
C LEU A 84 3.29 -6.50 -7.58
N LEU A 85 4.08 -7.16 -6.74
CA LEU A 85 5.53 -7.04 -6.76
C LEU A 85 6.14 -7.67 -8.02
N GLU A 86 5.65 -8.84 -8.46
CA GLU A 86 6.13 -9.48 -9.70
C GLU A 86 5.84 -8.65 -10.94
N SER A 87 4.76 -7.87 -10.95
CA SER A 87 4.44 -6.97 -12.07
C SER A 87 5.34 -5.72 -12.14
N GLY A 88 6.24 -5.53 -11.18
CA GLY A 88 7.12 -4.37 -11.09
C GLY A 88 6.58 -3.22 -10.25
N VAL A 89 5.36 -3.33 -9.70
CA VAL A 89 4.75 -2.29 -8.86
C VAL A 89 5.40 -2.29 -7.48
N ASN A 90 5.91 -1.14 -7.05
CA ASN A 90 6.41 -0.98 -5.68
C ASN A 90 5.26 -0.93 -4.67
N VAL A 91 5.41 -1.51 -3.48
CA VAL A 91 4.35 -1.55 -2.46
C VAL A 91 4.76 -0.74 -1.24
N CYS A 92 3.93 0.25 -0.87
CA CYS A 92 3.99 0.92 0.42
C CYS A 92 2.81 0.46 1.28
N THR A 93 3.07 -0.15 2.44
CA THR A 93 2.03 -0.84 3.22
C THR A 93 2.06 -0.53 4.72
N SER A 94 0.87 -0.46 5.33
CA SER A 94 0.73 -0.54 6.79
C SER A 94 0.36 -1.95 7.31
N ALA A 95 0.15 -2.91 6.40
CA ALA A 95 -0.33 -4.24 6.71
C ALA A 95 0.82 -5.20 7.06
N ALA A 96 1.14 -5.28 8.35
CA ALA A 96 2.02 -6.31 8.95
C ALA A 96 3.40 -6.51 8.29
N TRP A 97 3.99 -5.43 7.75
CA TRP A 97 5.30 -5.48 7.09
C TRP A 97 6.19 -4.31 7.52
N ILE A 98 6.99 -4.49 8.58
CA ILE A 98 8.05 -3.51 8.94
C ILE A 98 9.40 -4.04 8.46
N THR A 99 9.80 -5.21 8.97
CA THR A 99 11.01 -5.94 8.57
C THR A 99 10.70 -7.27 7.88
N GLY A 100 9.42 -7.51 7.56
CA GLY A 100 8.91 -8.80 7.09
C GLY A 100 8.83 -9.91 8.16
N GLY A 101 9.37 -9.68 9.37
CA GLY A 101 9.44 -10.71 10.43
C GLY A 101 8.10 -11.12 11.06
N LYS A 102 6.99 -10.47 10.70
CA LYS A 102 5.63 -10.89 11.11
C LYS A 102 5.03 -11.95 10.18
N GLN A 103 5.64 -12.18 9.02
CA GLN A 103 5.22 -13.22 8.09
C GLN A 103 5.87 -14.56 8.44
N THR A 104 5.28 -15.66 7.97
CA THR A 104 5.96 -16.96 8.02
C THR A 104 7.25 -16.89 7.19
N PRO A 105 8.28 -17.72 7.48
CA PRO A 105 9.49 -17.76 6.66
C PRO A 105 9.19 -18.00 5.16
N GLN A 106 8.22 -18.87 4.88
CA GLN A 106 7.77 -19.17 3.53
C GLN A 106 7.12 -17.95 2.84
N ASP A 107 6.19 -17.27 3.50
CA ASP A 107 5.52 -16.10 2.91
C ASP A 107 6.48 -14.93 2.72
N ARG A 108 7.41 -14.74 3.67
CA ARG A 108 8.47 -13.74 3.54
C ARG A 108 9.35 -14.02 2.31
N GLU A 109 9.75 -15.28 2.11
CA GLU A 109 10.53 -15.68 0.94
C GLU A 109 9.77 -15.44 -0.37
N ARG A 110 8.47 -15.77 -0.41
CA ARG A 110 7.62 -15.50 -1.57
C ARG A 110 7.60 -14.01 -1.94
N ILE A 111 7.46 -13.13 -0.96
CA ILE A 111 7.44 -11.68 -1.16
C ILE A 111 8.80 -11.16 -1.64
N ILE A 112 9.90 -11.63 -1.04
CA ILE A 112 11.26 -11.23 -1.46
C ILE A 112 11.53 -11.68 -2.89
N ALA A 113 11.22 -12.92 -3.22
CA ALA A 113 11.43 -13.46 -4.55
C ALA A 113 10.54 -12.75 -5.60
N ALA A 114 9.34 -12.29 -5.22
CA ALA A 114 8.48 -11.46 -6.06
C ALA A 114 9.11 -10.08 -6.34
N CYS A 115 9.68 -9.43 -5.32
CA CYS A 115 10.44 -8.19 -5.49
C CYS A 115 11.60 -8.37 -6.49
N GLU A 116 12.36 -9.45 -6.35
CA GLU A 116 13.48 -9.77 -7.25
C GLU A 116 13.03 -10.00 -8.69
N ARG A 117 11.95 -10.78 -8.91
CA ARG A 117 11.42 -11.06 -10.25
C ARG A 117 10.87 -9.82 -10.94
N GLY A 118 10.15 -8.96 -10.22
CA GLY A 118 9.57 -7.75 -10.78
C GLY A 118 10.52 -6.55 -10.81
N GLY A 119 11.69 -6.63 -10.17
CA GLY A 119 12.55 -5.46 -9.95
C GLY A 119 11.86 -4.39 -9.10
N SER A 120 10.97 -4.81 -8.19
CA SER A 120 10.15 -3.94 -7.35
C SER A 120 10.60 -3.98 -5.89
N THR A 121 10.01 -3.12 -5.07
CA THR A 121 10.32 -3.02 -3.64
C THR A 121 9.06 -3.01 -2.80
N ILE A 122 9.18 -3.50 -1.57
CA ILE A 122 8.14 -3.37 -0.54
C ILE A 122 8.70 -2.61 0.67
N PHE A 123 8.02 -1.54 1.03
CA PHE A 123 8.27 -0.76 2.23
C PHE A 123 7.03 -0.79 3.11
N GLY A 124 7.21 -0.90 4.42
CA GLY A 124 6.09 -0.70 5.31
C GLY A 124 6.39 0.05 6.59
N SER A 125 5.34 0.73 7.03
CA SER A 125 5.36 1.72 8.10
C SER A 125 3.94 1.87 8.64
N GLY A 126 3.74 2.78 9.59
CA GLY A 126 2.46 3.00 10.25
C GLY A 126 2.64 3.90 11.46
N ALA A 127 1.57 4.22 12.19
CA ALA A 127 1.72 4.92 13.45
C ALA A 127 2.44 4.01 14.48
N HIS A 128 1.91 2.81 14.67
CA HIS A 128 2.48 1.76 15.50
C HIS A 128 2.06 0.38 14.97
N PRO A 129 2.98 -0.48 14.55
CA PRO A 129 4.43 -0.26 14.40
C PRO A 129 4.77 0.68 13.21
N GLY A 130 5.98 1.22 13.15
CA GLY A 130 6.44 2.17 12.14
C GLY A 130 7.05 3.44 12.75
N MET A 131 6.30 4.54 12.75
CA MET A 131 6.71 5.85 13.28
C MET A 131 7.24 5.73 14.71
N THR A 132 6.55 5.01 15.60
CA THR A 132 7.05 4.82 16.98
C THR A 132 8.41 4.11 17.02
N ASN A 133 8.67 3.17 16.10
CA ASN A 133 9.97 2.48 16.03
C ASN A 133 11.06 3.45 15.53
N MET A 134 10.76 4.25 14.50
CA MET A 134 11.69 5.26 13.97
C MET A 134 12.04 6.30 15.01
N VAL A 135 11.05 6.83 15.74
CA VAL A 135 11.29 7.80 16.82
C VAL A 135 12.17 7.18 17.91
N GLY A 136 11.89 5.94 18.34
CA GLY A 136 12.73 5.23 19.31
C GLY A 136 14.18 5.07 18.84
N MET A 137 14.38 4.65 17.58
CA MET A 137 15.72 4.52 17.00
C MET A 137 16.46 5.86 16.93
N VAL A 138 15.80 6.93 16.46
CA VAL A 138 16.42 8.27 16.36
C VAL A 138 16.80 8.80 17.74
N LEU A 139 15.92 8.66 18.74
CA LEU A 139 16.22 9.11 20.10
C LEU A 139 17.38 8.31 20.73
N SER A 140 17.47 7.01 20.46
CA SER A 140 18.58 6.18 20.97
C SER A 140 19.96 6.58 20.45
N ALA A 141 20.04 7.27 19.31
CA ALA A 141 21.31 7.71 18.74
C ALA A 141 22.04 8.75 19.63
N ALA A 142 21.31 9.42 20.53
CA ALA A 142 21.87 10.37 21.49
C ALA A 142 22.24 9.71 22.83
N CYS A 143 22.01 8.40 23.00
CA CYS A 143 22.31 7.68 24.22
C CYS A 143 23.67 6.99 24.15
N GLU A 144 24.46 7.05 25.23
CA GLU A 144 25.67 6.22 25.37
C GLU A 144 25.32 4.72 25.46
N ARG A 145 24.15 4.39 26.04
CA ARG A 145 23.68 3.01 26.28
C ARG A 145 22.15 2.93 26.31
N VAL A 146 21.58 1.81 25.84
CA VAL A 146 20.14 1.50 25.85
C VAL A 146 19.93 0.17 26.60
N ASP A 147 19.04 0.15 27.60
CA ASP A 147 18.67 -1.01 28.44
C ASP A 147 17.19 -1.37 28.28
#